data_AF-A0AAP7A3I5-F1
#
_entry.id   AF-A0AAP7A3I5-F1
#
_cell.length_a   1.000
_cell.length_b   1.000
_cell.length_c   1.000
_cell.angle_alpha   90.00
_cell.angle_beta   90.00
_cell.angle_gamma   90.00
#
_symmetry.space_group_name_H-M   'P 1'
#
loop_
_entity.id
_entity.type
_entity.pdbx_description
1 polymer ?
#
loop_
_entity_poly.entity_id
_entity_poly.type
_entity_poly.pdbx_seq_one_letter_code
_entity_poly.pdbx_strand_id
1 'polypeptide(L)'
;MIVIKGDRKPVGRPSTGITKKVSLTLLPDEWKEIEEFGQTPAAYIKHLQRETMQLKEQIEQLKQENEQLLESHKNAIEQLENNMGNLNSSDYSRNEALSRWDIELSHDDEIKGEQYSIEEIESAKKSFFNILYPKDSDNAVTATKTQYICPFTGKRFSSLNRLVAAAIPLLLRWSRSNFEHEKNRKMRATLEAEEKQKVKEKWDRIANNRSKT
;
A
#
# COMPACT_ATOMS: atom_id res chain seq x y z
N MET A 1 7.26 -86.41 -72.53
CA MET A 1 6.07 -86.30 -71.65
C MET A 1 6.60 -86.23 -70.21
N ILE A 2 6.38 -85.23 -69.38
CA ILE A 2 5.55 -84.02 -69.41
C ILE A 2 6.33 -82.91 -68.68
N VAL A 3 6.37 -81.74 -69.31
CA VAL A 3 6.67 -80.44 -68.72
C VAL A 3 5.41 -79.97 -67.99
N ILE A 4 5.48 -79.53 -66.73
CA ILE A 4 4.57 -78.48 -66.22
C ILE A 4 5.35 -77.51 -65.34
N LYS A 5 5.51 -76.32 -65.92
CA LYS A 5 5.87 -75.05 -65.28
C LYS A 5 4.74 -74.60 -64.34
N GLY A 6 5.10 -74.07 -63.18
CA GLY A 6 4.25 -73.20 -62.38
C GLY A 6 4.93 -71.85 -62.20
N ASP A 7 4.65 -70.94 -63.13
CA ASP A 7 5.18 -69.57 -63.19
C ASP A 7 4.56 -68.62 -62.14
N ARG A 8 5.29 -67.52 -61.92
CA ARG A 8 4.86 -66.17 -61.45
C ARG A 8 4.92 -65.87 -59.95
N LYS A 9 6.13 -65.52 -59.49
CA LYS A 9 6.27 -64.41 -58.52
C LYS A 9 6.52 -63.11 -59.31
N PRO A 10 5.85 -62.00 -58.98
CA PRO A 10 5.98 -60.76 -59.73
C PRO A 10 7.39 -60.21 -59.58
N VAL A 11 8.01 -59.89 -60.70
CA VAL A 11 9.25 -59.12 -60.78
C VAL A 11 8.90 -57.70 -60.33
N GLY A 12 9.02 -57.43 -59.03
CA GLY A 12 8.96 -56.08 -58.51
C GLY A 12 10.12 -55.29 -59.10
N ARG A 13 9.84 -54.21 -59.83
CA ARG A 13 10.86 -53.25 -60.25
C ARG A 13 11.65 -52.83 -59.00
N PRO A 14 12.99 -52.78 -59.03
CA PRO A 14 13.73 -52.16 -57.95
C PRO A 14 13.21 -50.73 -57.81
N SER A 15 12.81 -50.33 -56.61
CA SER A 15 12.44 -48.95 -56.34
C SER A 15 13.62 -48.08 -56.76
N THR A 16 13.46 -47.28 -57.81
CA THR A 16 14.38 -46.20 -58.15
C THR A 16 14.20 -45.10 -57.11
N GLY A 17 14.53 -45.42 -55.85
CA GLY A 17 14.75 -44.45 -54.82
C GLY A 17 15.95 -43.66 -55.28
N ILE A 18 15.72 -42.47 -55.81
CA ILE A 18 16.77 -41.47 -55.97
C ILE A 18 17.22 -41.14 -54.54
N THR A 19 18.20 -41.89 -54.04
CA THR A 19 18.99 -41.46 -52.90
C THR A 19 19.80 -40.28 -53.41
N LYS A 20 19.24 -39.07 -53.29
CA LYS A 20 20.02 -37.84 -53.45
C LYS A 20 21.17 -37.94 -52.45
N LYS A 21 22.36 -38.24 -52.94
CA LYS A 21 23.59 -38.17 -52.15
C LYS A 21 23.82 -36.70 -51.86
N VAL A 22 23.35 -36.26 -50.71
CA VAL A 22 23.69 -34.95 -50.17
C VAL A 22 25.09 -35.10 -49.58
N SER A 23 26.09 -34.56 -50.28
CA SER A 23 27.44 -34.44 -49.72
C SER A 23 27.41 -33.35 -48.66
N LEU A 24 27.22 -33.74 -47.41
CA LEU A 24 27.45 -32.85 -46.27
C LEU A 24 28.95 -32.59 -46.21
N THR A 25 29.35 -31.38 -46.56
CA THR A 25 30.72 -30.90 -46.36
C THR A 25 30.78 -30.37 -44.94
N LEU A 26 31.32 -31.18 -44.04
CA LEU A 26 31.61 -30.76 -42.67
C LEU A 26 32.78 -29.77 -42.70
N LEU A 27 32.72 -28.79 -41.80
CA LEU A 27 33.81 -27.85 -41.58
C LEU A 27 35.02 -28.57 -40.96
N PRO A 28 36.24 -28.02 -41.11
CA PRO A 28 37.46 -28.63 -40.53
C PRO A 28 37.35 -28.88 -39.03
N ASP A 29 36.67 -27.99 -38.30
CA ASP A 29 36.48 -28.11 -36.85
C ASP A 29 35.51 -29.24 -36.49
N GLU A 30 34.42 -29.41 -37.25
CA GLU A 30 33.47 -30.51 -37.06
C GLU A 30 34.10 -31.88 -37.34
N TRP A 31 35.03 -31.95 -38.30
CA TRP A 31 35.82 -33.16 -38.54
C TRP A 31 36.74 -33.49 -37.37
N LYS A 32 37.40 -32.47 -36.82
CA LYS A 32 38.30 -32.63 -35.68
C LYS A 32 37.55 -33.16 -34.45
N GLU A 33 36.33 -32.68 -34.20
CA GLU A 33 35.48 -33.20 -33.11
C GLU A 33 35.10 -34.68 -33.29
N ILE A 34 34.82 -35.11 -34.52
CA ILE A 34 34.52 -36.52 -34.83
C ILE A 34 35.78 -37.40 -34.64
N GLU A 35 36.94 -36.91 -35.05
CA GLU A 35 38.23 -37.61 -34.90
C GLU A 35 38.61 -37.74 -33.42
N GLU A 36 38.42 -36.69 -32.62
CA GLU A 36 38.65 -36.70 -31.17
C GLU A 36 37.68 -37.63 -30.43
N PHE A 37 36.44 -37.78 -30.90
CA PHE A 37 35.47 -38.74 -30.36
C PHE A 37 35.90 -40.22 -30.56
N GLY A 38 36.77 -40.49 -31.54
CA GLY A 38 37.43 -41.79 -31.72
C GLY A 38 36.51 -42.93 -32.22
N GLN A 39 35.27 -42.63 -32.65
CA GLN A 39 34.34 -43.61 -33.21
C GLN A 39 33.85 -43.19 -34.61
N THR A 40 32.99 -44.03 -35.22
CA THR A 40 32.40 -43.71 -36.53
C THR A 40 31.55 -42.42 -36.46
N PRO A 41 31.47 -41.64 -37.56
CA PRO A 41 30.62 -40.44 -37.61
C PRO A 41 29.14 -40.72 -37.26
N ALA A 42 28.62 -41.90 -37.62
CA ALA A 42 27.27 -42.30 -37.27
C ALA A 42 27.07 -42.51 -35.75
N ALA A 43 28.10 -42.95 -35.03
CA ALA A 43 28.08 -43.08 -33.58
C ALA A 43 28.14 -41.71 -32.90
N TYR A 44 28.97 -40.79 -33.42
CA TYR A 44 29.04 -39.41 -32.97
C TYR A 44 27.70 -38.66 -33.14
N ILE A 45 27.03 -38.81 -34.30
CA ILE A 45 25.69 -38.23 -34.52
C ILE A 45 24.68 -38.78 -33.51
N LYS A 46 24.71 -40.09 -33.22
CA LYS A 46 23.83 -40.69 -32.19
C LYS A 46 24.16 -40.19 -30.79
N HIS A 47 25.42 -39.93 -30.48
CA HIS A 47 25.86 -39.32 -29.23
C HIS A 47 25.26 -37.92 -29.08
N LEU A 48 25.45 -37.05 -30.07
CA LEU A 48 24.88 -35.70 -30.10
C LEU A 48 23.34 -35.72 -29.98
N GLN A 49 22.66 -36.67 -30.61
CA GLN A 49 21.21 -36.81 -30.48
C GLN A 49 20.75 -37.17 -29.06
N ARG A 50 21.53 -37.99 -28.34
CA ARG A 50 21.21 -38.29 -26.92
C ARG A 50 21.51 -37.11 -26.02
N GLU A 51 22.65 -36.47 -26.22
CA GLU A 51 23.06 -35.30 -25.45
C GLU A 51 22.06 -34.15 -25.61
N THR A 52 21.63 -33.89 -26.85
CA THR A 52 20.57 -32.89 -27.11
C THR A 52 19.22 -33.27 -26.51
N MET A 53 18.86 -34.56 -26.44
CA MET A 53 17.67 -35.00 -25.69
C MET A 53 17.81 -34.75 -24.19
N GLN A 54 18.94 -35.11 -23.60
CA GLN A 54 19.21 -34.90 -22.18
C GLN A 54 19.18 -33.40 -21.81
N LEU A 55 19.79 -32.55 -22.64
CA LEU A 55 19.77 -31.10 -22.45
C LEU A 55 18.35 -30.53 -22.54
N LYS A 56 17.53 -31.02 -23.48
CA LYS A 56 16.12 -30.61 -23.57
C LYS A 56 15.32 -31.00 -22.33
N GLU A 57 15.55 -32.19 -21.81
CA GLU A 57 14.89 -32.66 -20.59
C GLU A 57 15.30 -31.81 -19.38
N GLN A 58 16.58 -31.50 -19.23
CA GLN A 58 17.08 -30.60 -18.18
C GLN A 58 16.48 -29.18 -18.28
N ILE A 59 16.39 -28.62 -19.49
CA ILE A 59 15.78 -27.31 -19.71
C ILE A 59 14.31 -27.31 -19.29
N GLU A 60 13.59 -28.39 -19.57
CA GLU A 60 12.17 -28.49 -19.19
C GLU A 60 11.99 -28.61 -17.68
N GLN A 61 12.84 -29.39 -17.00
CA GLN A 61 12.86 -29.47 -15.54
C GLN A 61 13.13 -28.11 -14.89
N LEU A 62 14.13 -27.38 -15.39
CA LEU A 62 14.46 -26.04 -14.89
C LEU A 62 13.33 -25.02 -15.09
N LYS A 63 12.53 -25.15 -16.16
CA LYS A 63 11.36 -24.30 -16.36
C LYS A 63 10.28 -24.58 -15.32
N GLN A 64 9.99 -25.85 -15.06
CA GLN A 64 9.01 -26.25 -14.06
C GLN A 64 9.41 -25.79 -12.65
N GLU A 65 10.70 -25.93 -12.29
CA GLU A 65 11.22 -25.46 -11.01
C GLU A 65 11.08 -23.94 -10.86
N ASN A 66 11.41 -23.17 -11.90
CA ASN A 66 11.24 -21.72 -11.88
C ASN A 66 9.77 -21.31 -11.74
N GLU A 67 8.85 -22.00 -12.42
CA GLU A 67 7.42 -21.73 -12.33
C GLU A 67 6.87 -22.00 -10.92
N GLN A 68 7.31 -23.10 -10.30
CA GLN A 68 6.98 -23.41 -8.90
C GLN A 68 7.53 -22.36 -7.93
N LEU A 69 8.78 -21.91 -8.12
CA LEU A 69 9.37 -20.84 -7.30
C LEU A 69 8.60 -19.52 -7.47
N LEU A 70 8.20 -19.18 -8.69
CA LEU A 70 7.43 -17.98 -8.98
C LEU A 70 6.08 -18.00 -8.27
N GLU A 71 5.40 -19.14 -8.28
CA GLU A 71 4.11 -19.31 -7.61
C GLU A 71 4.25 -19.30 -6.08
N SER A 72 5.31 -19.93 -5.55
CA SER A 72 5.67 -19.84 -4.12
C SER A 72 5.90 -18.39 -3.68
N HIS A 73 6.64 -17.61 -4.48
CA HIS A 73 6.88 -16.19 -4.19
C HIS A 73 5.60 -15.36 -4.23
N LYS A 74 4.70 -15.59 -5.21
CA LYS A 74 3.40 -14.90 -5.24
C LYS A 74 2.59 -15.19 -3.98
N ASN A 75 2.49 -16.45 -3.58
CA ASN A 75 1.78 -16.84 -2.37
C ASN A 75 2.41 -16.21 -1.12
N ALA A 76 3.75 -16.15 -1.03
CA ALA A 76 4.44 -15.48 0.06
C ALA A 76 4.18 -13.97 0.08
N ILE A 77 4.15 -13.32 -1.09
CA ILE A 77 3.80 -11.90 -1.22
C ILE A 77 2.36 -11.67 -0.77
N GLU A 78 1.41 -12.50 -1.20
CA GLU A 78 -0.01 -12.38 -0.81
C GLU A 78 -0.18 -12.60 0.71
N GLN A 79 0.53 -13.54 1.31
CA GLN A 79 0.55 -13.72 2.76
C GLN A 79 1.14 -12.50 3.49
N LEU A 80 2.22 -11.93 2.97
CA LEU A 80 2.81 -10.70 3.52
C LEU A 80 1.87 -9.50 3.35
N GLU A 81 1.19 -9.37 2.23
CA GLU A 81 0.21 -8.31 1.98
C GLU A 81 -1.01 -8.45 2.90
N ASN A 82 -1.48 -9.66 3.16
CA ASN A 82 -2.55 -9.92 4.13
C ASN A 82 -2.11 -9.60 5.56
N ASN A 83 -0.88 -9.98 5.94
CA ASN A 83 -0.30 -9.61 7.24
C ASN A 83 -0.12 -8.08 7.35
N MET A 84 0.31 -7.41 6.27
CA MET A 84 0.45 -5.95 6.22
C MET A 84 -0.90 -5.21 6.14
N GLY A 85 -1.94 -5.83 5.57
CA GLY A 85 -3.30 -5.30 5.55
C GLY A 85 -3.84 -5.07 6.97
N ASN A 86 -3.41 -5.92 7.91
CA ASN A 86 -3.69 -5.76 9.34
C ASN A 86 -2.83 -4.68 10.02
N LEU A 87 -1.67 -4.31 9.45
CA LEU A 87 -0.76 -3.26 9.94
C LEU A 87 -1.07 -1.85 9.39
N ASN A 88 -1.99 -1.71 8.42
CA ASN A 88 -2.43 -0.39 7.93
C ASN A 88 -3.38 0.32 8.92
N SER A 89 -3.83 -0.37 9.95
CA SER A 89 -4.23 0.27 11.19
C SER A 89 -2.94 0.59 11.93
N SER A 90 -2.49 1.85 11.93
CA SER A 90 -1.47 2.23 12.91
C SER A 90 -2.08 1.90 14.28
N ASP A 91 -1.53 0.93 15.00
CA ASP A 91 -1.93 0.52 16.36
C ASP A 91 -1.61 1.62 17.39
N TYR A 92 -1.72 2.90 16.98
CA TYR A 92 -1.77 4.01 17.88
C TYR A 92 -3.17 4.07 18.47
N SER A 93 -3.36 3.18 19.43
CA SER A 93 -4.60 3.03 20.16
C SER A 93 -4.99 4.36 20.79
N ARG A 94 -6.30 4.57 20.93
CA ARG A 94 -6.86 5.73 21.63
C ARG A 94 -6.27 5.90 23.03
N ASN A 95 -5.97 4.80 23.72
CA ASN A 95 -5.36 4.79 25.05
C ASN A 95 -3.93 5.31 25.03
N GLU A 96 -3.12 4.90 24.04
CA GLU A 96 -1.75 5.41 23.89
C GLU A 96 -1.75 6.93 23.61
N ALA A 97 -2.68 7.39 22.77
CA ALA A 97 -2.85 8.81 22.51
C ALA A 97 -3.29 9.60 23.76
N LEU A 98 -4.17 9.03 24.59
CA LEU A 98 -4.56 9.63 25.88
C LEU A 98 -3.37 9.75 26.82
N SER A 99 -2.59 8.68 26.99
CA SER A 99 -1.39 8.71 27.83
C SER A 99 -0.38 9.73 27.32
N ARG A 100 -0.20 9.82 25.99
CA ARG A 100 0.72 10.80 25.39
C ARG A 100 0.25 12.24 25.60
N TRP A 101 -1.05 12.49 25.50
CA TRP A 101 -1.66 13.79 25.76
C TRP A 101 -1.33 14.29 27.17
N ASP A 102 -1.52 13.44 28.17
CA ASP A 102 -1.29 13.79 29.57
C ASP A 102 0.22 13.98 29.86
N ILE A 103 1.09 13.20 29.20
CA ILE A 103 2.55 13.38 29.27
C ILE A 103 2.97 14.73 28.68
N GLU A 104 2.45 15.10 27.52
CA GLU A 104 2.85 16.32 26.82
C GLU A 104 2.43 17.56 27.61
N LEU A 105 1.20 17.57 28.15
CA LEU A 105 0.72 18.59 29.09
C LEU A 105 1.63 18.74 30.31
N SER A 106 2.26 17.66 30.76
CA SER A 106 3.14 17.64 31.92
C SER A 106 4.59 18.06 31.60
N HIS A 107 5.02 17.99 30.35
CA HIS A 107 6.42 18.21 29.94
C HIS A 107 6.67 19.54 29.26
N ASP A 108 5.68 20.09 28.57
CA ASP A 108 5.89 21.30 27.77
C ASP A 108 5.92 22.55 28.66
N ASP A 109 7.10 23.14 28.80
CA ASP A 109 7.31 24.35 29.61
C ASP A 109 6.60 25.58 29.02
N GLU A 110 6.32 25.59 27.70
CA GLU A 110 5.48 26.63 27.08
C GLU A 110 4.01 26.48 27.52
N ILE A 111 3.51 25.24 27.60
CA ILE A 111 2.15 24.96 28.10
C ILE A 111 2.05 25.23 29.60
N LYS A 112 3.10 24.95 30.39
CA LYS A 112 3.13 25.29 31.83
C LYS A 112 3.17 26.79 32.08
N GLY A 113 3.85 27.55 31.21
CA GLY A 113 3.92 29.01 31.30
C GLY A 113 2.57 29.68 31.03
N GLU A 114 1.73 29.06 30.21
CA GLU A 114 0.40 29.55 29.88
C GLU A 114 -0.67 28.83 30.70
N GLN A 115 -1.35 29.53 31.62
CA GLN A 115 -2.45 28.93 32.38
C GLN A 115 -3.65 28.66 31.46
N TYR A 116 -3.78 27.43 30.97
CA TYR A 116 -4.99 26.95 30.30
C TYR A 116 -6.01 26.48 31.34
N SER A 117 -7.26 26.91 31.16
CA SER A 117 -8.40 26.40 31.92
C SER A 117 -8.71 24.95 31.55
N ILE A 118 -9.34 24.22 32.48
CA ILE A 118 -9.76 22.83 32.26
C ILE A 118 -10.68 22.72 31.02
N GLU A 119 -11.57 23.70 30.85
CA GLU A 119 -12.51 23.78 29.74
C GLU A 119 -11.79 23.91 28.38
N GLU A 120 -10.72 24.71 28.32
CA GLU A 120 -9.90 24.86 27.11
C GLU A 120 -9.18 23.55 26.76
N ILE A 121 -8.64 22.85 27.76
CA ILE A 121 -7.96 21.57 27.59
C ILE A 121 -8.93 20.50 27.11
N GLU A 122 -10.12 20.40 27.71
CA GLU A 122 -11.15 19.44 27.32
C GLU A 122 -11.65 19.68 25.89
N SER A 123 -11.86 20.93 25.51
CA SER A 123 -12.25 21.31 24.15
C SER A 123 -11.18 20.95 23.11
N ALA A 124 -9.91 21.21 23.43
CA ALA A 124 -8.77 20.81 22.59
C ALA A 124 -8.68 19.29 22.46
N LYS A 125 -8.80 18.57 23.58
CA LYS A 125 -8.77 17.10 23.65
C LYS A 125 -9.91 16.51 22.82
N LYS A 126 -11.13 17.04 22.94
CA LYS A 126 -12.28 16.62 22.15
C LYS A 126 -12.05 16.82 20.64
N SER A 127 -11.51 17.97 20.26
CA SER A 127 -11.19 18.27 18.85
C SER A 127 -10.13 17.31 18.30
N PHE A 128 -9.11 16.99 19.11
CA PHE A 128 -8.08 16.03 18.77
C PHE A 128 -8.65 14.64 18.45
N PHE A 129 -9.42 14.07 19.39
CA PHE A 129 -9.97 12.72 19.25
C PHE A 129 -11.03 12.62 18.17
N ASN A 130 -11.87 13.63 17.98
CA ASN A 130 -12.87 13.61 16.91
C ASN A 130 -12.27 13.53 15.50
N ILE A 131 -11.09 14.14 15.30
CA ILE A 131 -10.43 14.22 14.00
C ILE A 131 -9.55 12.99 13.76
N LEU A 132 -8.81 12.52 14.76
CA LEU A 132 -7.93 11.35 14.62
C LEU A 132 -8.65 10.01 14.77
N TYR A 133 -9.76 9.96 15.52
CA TYR A 133 -10.52 8.74 15.83
C TYR A 133 -12.01 8.93 15.46
N PRO A 134 -12.34 9.03 14.17
CA PRO A 134 -13.71 9.23 13.72
C PRO A 134 -14.59 8.03 14.09
N LYS A 135 -15.84 8.29 14.50
CA LYS A 135 -16.83 7.27 14.91
C LYS A 135 -16.37 6.39 16.08
N ASP A 136 -15.57 6.96 16.99
CA ASP A 136 -15.03 6.24 18.14
C ASP A 136 -14.21 5.01 17.75
N SER A 137 -13.49 5.07 16.62
CA SER A 137 -12.53 4.02 16.28
C SER A 137 -11.46 3.88 17.37
N ASP A 138 -11.02 2.65 17.60
CA ASP A 138 -9.95 2.40 18.59
C ASP A 138 -8.57 2.85 18.07
N ASN A 139 -8.42 2.94 16.74
CA ASN A 139 -7.16 3.25 16.08
C ASN A 139 -7.24 4.56 15.29
N ALA A 140 -6.10 5.25 15.22
CA ALA A 140 -6.00 6.54 14.56
C ALA A 140 -6.08 6.40 13.05
N VAL A 141 -6.94 7.19 12.40
CA VAL A 141 -7.00 7.28 10.95
C VAL A 141 -6.02 8.34 10.49
N THR A 142 -4.84 7.91 10.02
CA THR A 142 -3.85 8.81 9.45
C THR A 142 -3.53 8.44 8.00
N ALA A 143 -3.32 9.46 7.17
CA ALA A 143 -3.00 9.26 5.77
C ALA A 143 -1.51 8.88 5.63
N THR A 144 -1.27 7.73 5.00
CA THR A 144 -0.04 7.25 4.31
C THR A 144 0.91 6.26 5.01
N LYS A 145 1.55 5.45 4.14
CA LYS A 145 2.32 4.22 4.40
C LYS A 145 3.76 4.43 4.89
N THR A 146 4.27 5.66 4.88
CA THR A 146 5.70 5.97 5.17
C THR A 146 5.93 7.19 6.07
N GLN A 147 4.99 8.14 6.09
CA GLN A 147 5.05 9.35 6.94
C GLN A 147 3.64 9.72 7.40
N TYR A 148 3.51 10.22 8.61
CA TYR A 148 2.21 10.61 9.17
C TYR A 148 1.93 12.08 8.86
N ILE A 149 0.82 12.35 8.17
CA ILE A 149 0.37 13.73 7.94
C ILE A 149 -0.52 14.17 9.10
N CYS A 150 -0.14 15.25 9.77
CA CYS A 150 -0.94 15.85 10.82
C CYS A 150 -2.15 16.58 10.22
N PRO A 151 -3.39 16.24 10.61
CA PRO A 151 -4.59 16.89 10.07
C PRO A 151 -4.72 18.36 10.52
N PHE A 152 -4.06 18.75 11.61
CA PHE A 152 -4.14 20.11 12.17
C PHE A 152 -3.09 21.06 11.57
N THR A 153 -1.87 20.57 11.35
CA THR A 153 -0.76 21.39 10.86
C THR A 153 -0.48 21.21 9.37
N GLY A 154 -0.99 20.15 8.74
CA GLY A 154 -0.65 19.74 7.37
C GLY A 154 0.80 19.25 7.20
N LYS A 155 1.59 19.22 8.27
CA LYS A 155 3.00 18.80 8.24
C LYS A 155 3.13 17.28 8.27
N ARG A 156 4.25 16.78 7.72
CA ARG A 156 4.62 15.37 7.74
C ARG A 156 5.52 15.06 8.93
N PHE A 157 5.28 13.94 9.58
CA PHE A 157 6.00 13.47 10.76
C PHE A 157 6.48 12.05 10.55
N SER A 158 7.65 11.74 11.12
CA SER A 158 8.24 10.40 11.07
C SER A 158 7.57 9.41 12.05
N SER A 159 6.78 9.90 13.01
CA SER A 159 6.06 9.06 13.98
C SER A 159 4.78 9.75 14.47
N LEU A 160 3.80 8.95 14.89
CA LEU A 160 2.55 9.44 15.49
C LEU A 160 2.81 10.24 16.77
N ASN A 161 3.72 9.79 17.63
CA ASN A 161 4.08 10.54 18.84
C ASN A 161 4.58 11.96 18.55
N ARG A 162 5.37 12.16 17.48
CA ARG A 162 5.80 13.51 17.07
C ARG A 162 4.66 14.33 16.48
N LEU A 163 3.73 13.69 15.77
CA LEU A 163 2.51 14.32 15.28
C LEU A 163 1.66 14.82 16.44
N VAL A 164 1.45 13.98 17.47
CA VAL A 164 0.67 14.32 18.68
C VAL A 164 1.33 15.47 19.43
N ALA A 165 2.63 15.38 19.71
CA ALA A 165 3.37 16.44 20.38
C ALA A 165 3.27 17.79 19.66
N ALA A 166 3.35 17.80 18.32
CA ALA A 166 3.20 19.02 17.53
C ALA A 166 1.75 19.54 17.43
N ALA A 167 0.75 18.66 17.57
CA ALA A 167 -0.66 19.02 17.47
C ALA A 167 -1.20 19.65 18.76
N ILE A 168 -0.75 19.19 19.92
CA ILE A 168 -1.27 19.60 21.24
C ILE A 168 -1.16 21.11 21.48
N PRO A 169 0.02 21.76 21.35
CA PRO A 169 0.13 23.20 21.57
C PRO A 169 -0.75 24.03 20.63
N LEU A 170 -0.86 23.61 19.37
CA LEU A 170 -1.68 24.28 18.37
C LEU A 170 -3.16 24.22 18.73
N LEU A 171 -3.64 23.04 19.16
CA LEU A 171 -5.04 22.82 19.54
C LEU A 171 -5.40 23.59 20.81
N LEU A 172 -4.50 23.68 21.79
CA LEU A 172 -4.71 24.49 22.98
C LEU A 172 -4.84 25.98 22.62
N ARG A 173 -3.97 26.49 21.74
CA ARG A 173 -4.05 27.88 21.26
C ARG A 173 -5.36 28.16 20.51
N TRP A 174 -5.79 27.23 19.66
CA TRP A 174 -7.08 27.35 18.96
C TRP A 174 -8.26 27.31 19.93
N SER A 175 -8.20 26.45 20.94
CA SER A 175 -9.23 26.36 21.99
C SER A 175 -9.39 27.69 22.72
N ARG A 176 -8.28 28.27 23.22
CA ARG A 176 -8.30 29.59 23.88
C ARG A 176 -8.90 30.68 22.99
N SER A 177 -8.45 30.77 21.74
CA SER A 177 -8.98 31.75 20.79
C SER A 177 -10.49 31.57 20.55
N ASN A 178 -10.97 30.33 20.44
CA ASN A 178 -12.40 30.04 20.31
C ASN A 178 -13.20 30.47 21.53
N PHE A 179 -12.68 30.22 22.75
CA PHE A 179 -13.31 30.65 23.99
C PHE A 179 -13.39 32.18 24.10
N GLU A 180 -12.32 32.89 23.74
CA GLU A 180 -12.31 34.36 23.70
C GLU A 180 -13.33 34.91 22.70
N HIS A 181 -13.41 34.31 21.51
CA HIS A 181 -14.40 34.67 20.51
C HIS A 181 -15.82 34.42 20.98
N GLU A 182 -16.09 33.29 21.65
CA GLU A 182 -17.40 32.96 22.16
C GLU A 182 -17.82 33.89 23.32
N LYS A 183 -16.90 34.19 24.24
CA LYS A 183 -17.11 35.18 25.32
C LYS A 183 -17.46 36.55 24.76
N ASN A 184 -16.71 37.01 23.76
CA ASN A 184 -16.95 38.29 23.11
C ASN A 184 -18.30 38.31 22.37
N ARG A 185 -18.70 37.20 21.73
CA ARG A 185 -20.03 37.07 21.11
C ARG A 185 -21.15 37.16 22.14
N LYS A 186 -21.04 36.44 23.27
CA LYS A 186 -22.03 36.48 24.35
C LYS A 186 -22.15 37.88 24.95
N MET A 187 -21.03 38.55 25.22
CA MET A 187 -21.00 39.91 25.75
C MET A 187 -21.65 40.93 24.80
N ARG A 188 -21.40 40.83 23.48
CA ARG A 188 -22.06 41.69 22.49
C ARG A 188 -23.56 41.43 22.44
N ALA A 189 -23.98 40.17 22.46
CA ALA A 189 -25.40 39.82 22.47
C ALA A 189 -26.13 40.35 23.71
N THR A 190 -25.50 40.33 24.89
CA THR A 190 -26.09 40.90 26.11
C THR A 190 -26.19 42.42 26.03
N LEU A 191 -25.16 43.11 25.53
CA LEU A 191 -25.19 44.56 25.34
C LEU A 191 -26.28 44.98 24.34
N GLU A 192 -26.41 44.28 23.21
CA GLU A 192 -27.48 44.53 22.23
C GLU A 192 -28.88 44.27 22.81
N ALA A 193 -29.03 43.25 23.66
CA ALA A 193 -30.30 42.95 24.33
C ALA A 193 -30.68 44.06 25.33
N GLU A 194 -29.71 44.54 26.12
CA GLU A 194 -29.91 45.65 27.04
C GLU A 194 -30.23 46.96 26.31
N GLU A 195 -29.56 47.26 25.20
CA GLU A 195 -29.86 48.43 24.37
C GLU A 195 -31.28 48.36 23.80
N LYS A 196 -31.68 47.21 23.25
CA LYS A 196 -33.05 46.98 22.76
C LYS A 196 -34.08 47.16 23.87
N GLN A 197 -33.79 46.69 25.08
CA GLN A 197 -34.67 46.85 26.23
C GLN A 197 -34.80 48.31 26.66
N LYS A 198 -33.69 49.05 26.76
CA LYS A 198 -33.69 50.49 27.07
C LYS A 198 -34.46 51.31 26.02
N VAL A 199 -34.28 50.99 24.74
CA VAL A 199 -35.01 51.64 23.65
C VAL A 199 -36.51 51.37 23.79
N LYS A 200 -36.90 50.12 24.06
CA LYS A 200 -38.30 49.75 24.29
C LYS A 200 -38.90 50.50 25.48
N GLU A 201 -38.24 50.51 26.63
CA GLU A 201 -38.69 51.24 27.82
C GLU A 201 -38.84 52.74 27.57
N LYS A 202 -37.94 53.35 26.78
CA LYS A 202 -38.03 54.76 26.39
C LYS A 202 -39.28 55.03 25.55
N TRP A 203 -39.56 54.18 24.56
CA TRP A 203 -40.76 54.30 23.73
C TRP A 203 -42.04 54.10 24.54
N ASP A 204 -42.07 53.13 25.46
CA ASP A 204 -43.21 52.89 26.35
C ASP A 204 -43.50 54.09 27.25
N ARG A 205 -42.46 54.77 27.78
CA ARG A 205 -42.63 56.02 28.54
C ARG A 205 -43.20 57.15 27.69
N ILE A 206 -42.73 57.31 26.45
CA ILE A 206 -43.24 58.34 25.53
C ILE A 206 -44.71 58.08 25.20
N ALA A 207 -45.08 56.82 24.94
CA ALA A 207 -46.46 56.42 24.66
C ALA A 207 -47.37 56.73 25.86
N ASN A 208 -46.98 56.35 27.06
CA ASN A 208 -47.76 56.60 28.28
C ASN A 208 -47.95 58.09 28.59
N ASN A 209 -46.97 58.94 28.27
CA ASN A 209 -47.09 60.38 28.47
C ASN A 209 -48.02 61.04 27.45
N ARG A 210 -48.08 60.54 26.22
CA ARG A 210 -49.01 61.03 25.19
C ARG A 210 -50.47 60.71 25.48
N SER A 211 -50.74 59.59 26.16
CA SER A 211 -52.10 59.20 26.54
C SER A 211 -52.68 59.98 27.75
N LYS A 212 -51.86 60.79 28.43
CA LYS A 212 -52.24 61.56 29.63
C LYS A 212 -52.47 63.05 29.38
N THR A 213 -52.15 63.53 28.17
CA THR A 213 -52.46 64.87 27.65
C THR A 213 -53.63 64.81 26.70
#